data_AF-A0A3D3RBW9-F1
#
_entry.id   AF-A0A3D3RBW9-F1
#
_cell.length_a   1.000
_cell.length_b   1.000
_cell.length_c   1.000
_cell.angle_alpha   90.00
_cell.angle_beta   90.00
_cell.angle_gamma   90.00
#
_symmetry.space_group_name_H-M   'P 1'
#
loop_
_entity.id
_entity.type
_entity.pdbx_description
1 polymer ?
#
loop_
_entity_poly.entity_id
_entity_poly.type
_entity_poly.pdbx_seq_one_letter_code
_entity_poly.pdbx_strand_id
1 'polypeptide(L)'
;ESKPRLIPGAEHYPQTADILKAEQDRLAEKYQLSQASIQTLWTLQGTMIEEILDSLPDFSTDLLPGTNIPRQYVLWTINHEWVETIGDLVERRLMLIFDETLQAATLQALAECLVETGKLEAAQIPATLEIYQAHLTKFYGKRIL
;
A
#
# COMPACT_ATOMS: atom_id res chain seq x y z
N GLU A 1 31.99 13.68 -5.64
CA GLU A 1 31.98 12.22 -5.90
C GLU A 1 30.71 11.62 -5.34
N SER A 2 29.88 11.00 -6.18
CA SER A 2 28.70 10.26 -5.72
C SER A 2 29.17 8.87 -5.30
N LYS A 3 29.11 8.55 -4.00
CA LYS A 3 29.29 7.17 -3.52
C LYS A 3 28.22 6.27 -4.17
N PRO A 4 28.46 4.96 -4.36
CA PRO A 4 27.41 4.03 -4.77
C PRO A 4 26.38 3.96 -3.63
N ARG A 5 25.40 4.86 -3.65
CA ARG A 5 24.24 4.81 -2.75
C ARG A 5 23.36 3.69 -3.27
N LEU A 6 23.18 2.66 -2.46
CA LEU A 6 22.14 1.67 -2.71
C LEU A 6 20.78 2.39 -2.68
N ILE A 7 19.87 1.98 -3.56
CA ILE A 7 18.51 2.49 -3.58
C ILE A 7 17.79 1.91 -2.36
N PRO A 8 17.04 2.70 -1.57
CA PRO A 8 16.25 2.19 -0.46
C PRO A 8 15.39 0.98 -0.89
N GLY A 9 15.42 -0.10 -0.13
CA GLY A 9 14.73 -1.37 -0.46
C GLY A 9 15.51 -2.37 -1.32
N ALA A 10 16.73 -2.02 -1.77
CA ALA A 10 17.62 -2.91 -2.52
C ALA A 10 18.73 -3.54 -1.66
N GLU A 11 18.84 -3.17 -0.40
CA GLU A 11 19.88 -3.67 0.51
C GLU A 11 19.63 -5.14 0.84
N HIS A 12 20.64 -5.99 0.69
CA HIS A 12 20.58 -7.44 0.97
C HIS A 12 19.48 -8.22 0.22
N TYR A 13 19.12 -7.77 -0.98
CA TYR A 13 18.08 -8.42 -1.77
C TYR A 13 18.37 -9.93 -1.98
N PRO A 14 17.41 -10.83 -1.72
CA PRO A 14 17.59 -12.28 -1.87
C PRO A 14 18.06 -12.64 -3.29
N GLN A 15 19.13 -13.44 -3.38
CA GLN A 15 19.76 -13.80 -4.66
C GLN A 15 19.04 -14.94 -5.39
N THR A 16 18.15 -15.67 -4.69
CA THR A 16 17.40 -16.80 -5.26
C THR A 16 15.94 -16.76 -4.80
N ALA A 17 15.07 -17.43 -5.58
CA ALA A 17 13.65 -17.55 -5.26
C ALA A 17 13.41 -18.29 -3.92
N ASP A 18 14.24 -19.29 -3.60
CA ASP A 18 14.12 -20.05 -2.35
C ASP A 18 14.46 -19.19 -1.13
N ILE A 19 15.51 -18.37 -1.20
CA ILE A 19 15.88 -17.45 -0.12
C ILE A 19 14.80 -16.37 0.03
N LEU A 20 14.27 -15.85 -1.08
CA LEU A 20 13.16 -14.89 -1.05
C LEU A 20 11.93 -15.49 -0.38
N LYS A 21 11.55 -16.72 -0.74
CA LYS A 21 10.39 -17.39 -0.15
C LYS A 21 10.58 -17.63 1.35
N ALA A 22 11.74 -18.15 1.76
CA ALA A 22 12.03 -18.39 3.17
C ALA A 22 11.97 -17.09 4.00
N GLU A 23 12.47 -15.99 3.45
CA GLU A 23 12.41 -14.69 4.10
C GLU A 23 10.98 -14.15 4.19
N GLN A 24 10.19 -14.30 3.12
CA GLN A 24 8.78 -13.93 3.15
C GLN A 24 7.97 -14.78 4.15
N ASP A 25 8.29 -16.08 4.28
CA ASP A 25 7.65 -16.97 5.25
C ASP A 25 7.99 -16.54 6.69
N ARG A 26 9.25 -16.18 6.96
CA ARG A 26 9.68 -15.64 8.26
C ARG A 26 8.94 -14.35 8.62
N LEU A 27 8.78 -13.44 7.66
CA LEU A 27 8.07 -12.18 7.89
C LEU A 27 6.57 -12.40 8.08
N ALA A 28 5.97 -13.34 7.35
CA ALA A 28 4.57 -13.72 7.52
C ALA A 28 4.30 -14.22 8.94
N GLU A 29 5.20 -15.05 9.48
CA GLU A 29 5.13 -15.52 10.86
C GLU A 29 5.32 -14.37 11.87
N LYS A 30 6.37 -13.54 11.69
CA LYS A 30 6.69 -12.42 12.60
C LYS A 30 5.52 -11.45 12.75
N TYR A 31 4.88 -11.08 11.65
CA TYR A 31 3.81 -10.08 11.63
C TYR A 31 2.40 -10.68 11.61
N GLN A 32 2.27 -12.02 11.71
CA GLN A 32 0.99 -12.73 11.64
C GLN A 32 0.17 -12.39 10.39
N LEU A 33 0.86 -12.11 9.28
CA LEU A 33 0.25 -11.80 7.99
C LEU A 33 0.22 -13.03 7.10
N SER A 34 -0.68 -13.03 6.13
CA SER A 34 -0.67 -14.05 5.09
C SER A 34 0.59 -13.92 4.22
N GLN A 35 1.02 -15.03 3.61
CA GLN A 35 2.09 -15.00 2.62
C GLN A 35 1.78 -14.05 1.45
N ALA A 36 0.51 -13.98 1.03
CA ALA A 36 0.07 -13.08 -0.03
C ALA A 36 0.27 -11.60 0.37
N SER A 37 -0.04 -11.23 1.62
CA SER A 37 0.19 -9.88 2.14
C SER A 37 1.66 -9.50 2.14
N ILE A 38 2.54 -10.39 2.63
CA ILE A 38 3.98 -10.13 2.61
C ILE A 38 4.50 -10.02 1.18
N GLN A 39 4.03 -10.86 0.25
CA GLN A 39 4.41 -10.76 -1.17
C GLN A 39 3.96 -9.43 -1.79
N THR A 40 2.74 -8.98 -1.49
CA THR A 40 2.25 -7.68 -1.93
C THR A 40 3.13 -6.55 -1.38
N LEU A 41 3.38 -6.51 -0.06
CA LEU A 41 4.23 -5.48 0.54
C LEU A 41 5.67 -5.52 0.02
N TRP A 42 6.23 -6.71 -0.17
CA TRP A 42 7.58 -6.89 -0.73
C TRP A 42 7.66 -6.32 -2.15
N THR A 43 6.61 -6.47 -2.95
CA THR A 43 6.56 -5.90 -4.30
C THR A 43 6.57 -4.37 -4.27
N LEU A 44 6.03 -3.75 -3.20
CA LEU A 44 5.96 -2.31 -3.04
C LEU A 44 7.25 -1.70 -2.47
N GLN A 45 7.87 -2.34 -1.46
CA GLN A 45 8.96 -1.74 -0.68
C GLN A 45 10.25 -2.58 -0.63
N GLY A 46 10.24 -3.79 -1.20
CA GLY A 46 11.38 -4.69 -1.18
C GLY A 46 11.79 -5.04 0.25
N THR A 47 13.09 -4.92 0.55
CA THR A 47 13.65 -5.31 1.85
C THR A 47 13.32 -4.34 2.99
N MET A 48 12.76 -3.16 2.71
CA MET A 48 12.38 -2.20 3.75
C MET A 48 11.11 -2.59 4.52
N ILE A 49 10.36 -3.59 4.06
CA ILE A 49 9.08 -3.93 4.71
C ILE A 49 9.24 -4.28 6.19
N GLU A 50 10.35 -4.91 6.59
CA GLU A 50 10.55 -5.27 7.99
C GLU A 50 10.76 -4.02 8.87
N GLU A 51 11.59 -3.07 8.42
CA GLU A 51 11.80 -1.81 9.14
C GLU A 51 10.50 -0.99 9.23
N ILE A 52 9.74 -0.94 8.14
CA ILE A 52 8.46 -0.24 8.09
C ILE A 52 7.49 -0.87 9.10
N LEU A 53 7.30 -2.19 9.06
CA LEU A 53 6.36 -2.88 9.94
C LEU A 53 6.80 -2.82 11.40
N ASP A 54 8.11 -2.87 11.69
CA ASP A 54 8.64 -2.67 13.05
C ASP A 54 8.42 -1.24 13.58
N SER A 55 8.26 -0.25 12.70
CA SER A 55 7.97 1.14 13.08
C SER A 55 6.50 1.39 13.44
N LEU A 56 5.60 0.42 13.16
CA LEU A 56 4.17 0.57 13.41
C LEU A 56 3.84 0.19 14.86
N PRO A 57 3.41 1.16 15.70
CA PRO A 57 2.92 0.82 17.04
C PRO A 57 1.61 0.04 16.93
N ASP A 58 1.46 -0.99 17.77
CA ASP A 58 0.27 -1.82 17.87
C ASP A 58 -0.20 -2.37 16.51
N PHE A 59 0.71 -3.07 15.82
CA PHE A 59 0.45 -3.62 14.49
C PHE A 59 -0.81 -4.51 14.47
N SER A 60 -1.76 -4.16 13.61
CA SER A 60 -3.00 -4.88 13.32
C SER A 60 -2.91 -5.56 11.96
N THR A 61 -3.43 -6.78 11.89
CA THR A 61 -3.54 -7.57 10.66
C THR A 61 -4.74 -7.18 9.79
N ASP A 62 -5.48 -6.12 10.15
CA ASP A 62 -6.63 -5.64 9.39
C ASP A 62 -6.21 -5.19 7.99
N LEU A 63 -6.85 -5.76 6.97
CA LEU A 63 -6.55 -5.50 5.57
C LEU A 63 -7.52 -4.47 4.99
N LEU A 64 -7.05 -3.72 3.99
CA LEU A 64 -7.94 -2.94 3.15
C LEU A 64 -8.89 -3.87 2.39
N PRO A 65 -10.20 -3.56 2.34
CA PRO A 65 -11.19 -4.39 1.66
C PRO A 65 -10.79 -4.71 0.22
N GLY A 66 -10.87 -5.99 -0.15
CA GLY A 66 -10.54 -6.46 -1.49
C GLY A 66 -9.05 -6.53 -1.81
N THR A 67 -8.15 -6.31 -0.84
CA THR A 67 -6.70 -6.34 -1.04
C THR A 67 -5.99 -7.19 0.00
N ASN A 68 -4.70 -7.46 -0.22
CA ASN A 68 -3.82 -8.08 0.77
C ASN A 68 -2.98 -7.05 1.55
N ILE A 69 -3.31 -5.76 1.44
CA ILE A 69 -2.52 -4.66 2.02
C ILE A 69 -3.05 -4.34 3.42
N PRO A 70 -2.23 -4.40 4.48
CA PRO A 70 -2.62 -3.97 5.82
C PRO A 70 -2.98 -2.48 5.86
N ARG A 71 -4.07 -2.14 6.55
CA ARG A 71 -4.54 -0.76 6.67
C ARG A 71 -3.50 0.16 7.31
N GLN A 72 -2.80 -0.31 8.33
CA GLN A 72 -1.76 0.48 9.01
C GLN A 72 -0.54 0.75 8.13
N TYR A 73 -0.20 -0.15 7.21
CA TYR A 73 0.82 0.11 6.22
C TYR A 73 0.40 1.29 5.32
N VAL A 74 -0.89 1.37 4.93
CA VAL A 74 -1.39 2.53 4.17
C VAL A 74 -1.32 3.82 4.96
N LEU A 75 -1.69 3.81 6.25
CA LEU A 75 -1.52 4.99 7.11
C LEU A 75 -0.05 5.43 7.19
N TRP A 76 0.88 4.48 7.30
CA TRP A 76 2.31 4.77 7.28
C TRP A 76 2.74 5.39 5.97
N THR A 77 2.32 4.80 4.83
CA THR A 77 2.59 5.33 3.49
C THR A 77 2.10 6.77 3.35
N ILE A 78 0.91 7.08 3.87
CA ILE A 78 0.38 8.45 3.80
C ILE A 78 1.28 9.44 4.54
N ASN A 79 1.73 9.07 5.74
CA ASN A 79 2.53 9.94 6.59
C ASN A 79 3.98 10.08 6.14
N HIS A 80 4.54 9.08 5.45
CA HIS A 80 5.97 9.02 5.13
C HIS A 80 6.31 9.22 3.64
N GLU A 81 5.34 9.08 2.73
CA GLU A 81 5.60 9.12 1.28
C GLU A 81 4.96 10.29 0.52
N TRP A 82 4.63 11.37 1.23
CA TRP A 82 4.04 12.61 0.67
C TRP A 82 2.77 12.36 -0.13
N VAL A 83 1.84 11.59 0.44
CA VAL A 83 0.51 11.40 -0.12
C VAL A 83 -0.38 12.58 0.26
N GLU A 84 -1.02 13.17 -0.74
CA GLU A 84 -2.00 14.23 -0.56
C GLU A 84 -3.38 13.85 -1.14
N THR A 85 -3.43 12.88 -2.06
CA THR A 85 -4.68 12.48 -2.74
C THR A 85 -4.86 10.97 -2.83
N ILE A 86 -6.10 10.54 -3.08
CA ILE A 86 -6.40 9.11 -3.34
C ILE A 86 -5.67 8.59 -4.59
N GLY A 87 -5.43 9.45 -5.59
CA GLY A 87 -4.68 9.09 -6.80
C GLY A 87 -3.23 8.76 -6.50
N ASP A 88 -2.63 9.42 -5.50
CA ASP A 88 -1.25 9.13 -5.09
C ASP A 88 -1.13 7.70 -4.56
N LEU A 89 -2.13 7.27 -3.78
CA LEU A 89 -2.21 5.90 -3.26
C LEU A 89 -2.45 4.90 -4.39
N VAL A 90 -3.51 5.11 -5.18
CA VAL A 90 -3.98 4.12 -6.17
C VAL A 90 -3.01 3.98 -7.35
N GLU A 91 -2.43 5.07 -7.84
CA GLU A 91 -1.65 5.07 -9.09
C GLU A 91 -0.14 4.99 -8.85
N ARG A 92 0.37 5.44 -7.68
CA ARG A 92 1.82 5.62 -7.48
C ARG A 92 2.41 4.85 -6.30
N ARG A 93 1.70 4.74 -5.18
CA ARG A 93 2.25 4.12 -3.95
C ARG A 93 1.85 2.67 -3.76
N LEU A 94 0.58 2.37 -3.97
CA LEU A 94 0.03 1.03 -3.78
C LEU A 94 -0.15 0.29 -5.11
N MET A 95 0.00 0.99 -6.25
CA MET A 95 -0.09 0.43 -7.59
C MET A 95 -1.42 -0.31 -7.87
N LEU A 96 -2.47 0.03 -7.11
CA LEU A 96 -3.81 -0.58 -7.19
C LEU A 96 -4.50 -0.32 -8.53
N ILE A 97 -4.01 0.65 -9.31
CA ILE A 97 -4.49 0.87 -10.67
C ILE A 97 -4.31 -0.36 -11.57
N PHE A 98 -3.33 -1.22 -11.29
CA PHE A 98 -3.12 -2.47 -12.03
C PHE A 98 -3.95 -3.63 -11.51
N ASP A 99 -4.61 -3.47 -10.36
CA ASP A 99 -5.50 -4.50 -9.80
C ASP A 99 -6.82 -4.53 -10.58
N GLU A 100 -7.10 -5.64 -11.25
CA GLU A 100 -8.35 -5.86 -11.99
C GLU A 100 -9.57 -5.92 -11.07
N THR A 101 -9.37 -6.18 -9.79
CA THR A 101 -10.42 -6.38 -8.79
C THR A 101 -10.65 -5.18 -7.88
N LEU A 102 -10.09 -4.01 -8.20
CA LEU A 102 -10.27 -2.79 -7.42
C LEU A 102 -11.76 -2.47 -7.19
N GLN A 103 -12.16 -2.37 -5.91
CA GLN A 103 -13.56 -2.24 -5.49
C GLN A 103 -13.86 -0.84 -4.96
N ALA A 104 -15.15 -0.45 -4.96
CA ALA A 104 -15.58 0.80 -4.35
C ALA A 104 -15.25 0.85 -2.85
N ALA A 105 -15.38 -0.30 -2.17
CA ALA A 105 -15.03 -0.44 -0.76
C ALA A 105 -13.54 -0.17 -0.48
N THR A 106 -12.65 -0.54 -1.42
CA THR A 106 -11.22 -0.22 -1.32
C THR A 106 -11.01 1.29 -1.39
N LEU A 107 -11.63 1.97 -2.35
CA LEU A 107 -11.51 3.43 -2.48
C LEU A 107 -12.07 4.17 -1.27
N GLN A 108 -13.21 3.71 -0.74
CA GLN A 108 -13.81 4.23 0.49
C GLN A 108 -12.84 4.10 1.67
N ALA A 109 -12.27 2.92 1.88
CA ALA A 109 -11.33 2.69 2.97
C ALA A 109 -10.03 3.50 2.83
N LEU A 110 -9.55 3.74 1.60
CA LEU A 110 -8.43 4.64 1.34
C LEU A 110 -8.78 6.10 1.68
N ALA A 111 -9.97 6.56 1.31
CA ALA A 111 -10.43 7.90 1.65
C ALA A 111 -10.56 8.09 3.18
N GLU A 112 -11.02 7.07 3.90
CA GLU A 112 -11.05 7.07 5.36
C GLU A 112 -9.65 7.15 5.98
N CYS A 113 -8.64 6.48 5.38
CA CYS A 113 -7.25 6.62 5.81
C CYS A 113 -6.72 8.05 5.60
N LEU A 114 -7.10 8.71 4.49
CA LEU A 114 -6.77 10.12 4.24
C LEU A 114 -7.43 11.04 5.27
N VAL A 115 -8.66 10.72 5.71
CA VAL A 115 -9.32 11.49 6.79
C VAL A 115 -8.61 11.30 8.12
N GLU A 116 -8.27 10.06 8.48
CA GLU A 116 -7.59 9.77 9.74
C GLU A 116 -6.22 10.47 9.84
N THR A 117 -5.53 10.61 8.72
CA THR A 117 -4.24 11.30 8.63
C THR A 117 -4.38 12.81 8.41
N GLY A 118 -5.60 13.35 8.38
CA GLY A 118 -5.88 14.78 8.22
C GLY A 118 -5.62 15.32 6.82
N LYS A 119 -5.49 14.45 5.80
CA LYS A 119 -5.31 14.80 4.39
C LYS A 119 -6.61 15.08 3.65
N LEU A 120 -7.74 14.63 4.20
CA LEU A 120 -9.07 14.83 3.64
C LEU A 120 -10.07 15.13 4.77
N GLU A 121 -11.08 15.94 4.52
CA GLU A 121 -12.19 16.08 5.47
C GLU A 121 -13.25 14.99 5.23
N ALA A 122 -13.83 14.43 6.29
CA ALA A 122 -14.84 13.36 6.17
C ALA A 122 -16.03 13.75 5.27
N ALA A 123 -16.44 15.02 5.31
CA ALA A 123 -17.52 15.54 4.48
C ALA A 123 -17.18 15.57 2.97
N GLN A 124 -15.89 15.54 2.62
CA GLN A 124 -15.42 15.58 1.24
C GLN A 124 -15.33 14.19 0.59
N ILE A 125 -15.40 13.10 1.37
CA ILE A 125 -15.28 11.72 0.85
C ILE A 125 -16.21 11.49 -0.36
N PRO A 126 -17.53 11.76 -0.30
CA PRO A 126 -18.43 11.42 -1.40
C PRO A 126 -18.04 12.11 -2.71
N ALA A 127 -17.72 13.41 -2.65
CA ALA A 127 -17.32 14.19 -3.81
C ALA A 127 -15.97 13.73 -4.38
N THR A 128 -15.00 13.45 -3.50
CA THR A 128 -13.68 12.94 -3.91
C THR A 128 -13.79 11.58 -4.59
N LEU A 129 -14.62 10.68 -4.08
CA LEU A 129 -14.83 9.37 -4.68
C LEU A 129 -15.52 9.46 -6.03
N GLU A 130 -16.56 10.28 -6.18
CA GLU A 130 -17.25 10.49 -7.45
C GLU A 130 -16.29 11.02 -8.53
N ILE A 131 -15.52 12.06 -8.19
CA ILE A 131 -14.52 12.66 -9.09
C ILE A 131 -13.48 11.61 -9.49
N TYR A 132 -12.98 10.83 -8.52
CA TYR A 132 -11.92 9.86 -8.79
C TYR A 132 -12.41 8.63 -9.55
N GLN A 133 -13.63 8.14 -9.30
CA GLN A 133 -14.24 7.08 -10.10
C GLN A 133 -14.45 7.52 -11.56
N ALA A 134 -14.86 8.76 -11.78
CA ALA A 134 -14.94 9.34 -13.11
C ALA A 134 -13.55 9.44 -13.78
N HIS A 135 -12.51 9.80 -13.01
CA HIS A 135 -11.11 9.81 -13.47
C HIS A 135 -10.66 8.40 -13.90
N LEU A 136 -10.88 7.39 -13.07
CA LEU A 136 -10.55 5.99 -13.37
C LEU A 136 -11.25 5.49 -14.63
N THR A 137 -12.54 5.81 -14.77
CA THR A 137 -13.31 5.44 -15.96
C THR A 137 -12.76 6.14 -17.21
N LYS A 138 -12.45 7.44 -17.12
CA LYS A 138 -12.01 8.25 -18.26
C LYS A 138 -10.62 7.87 -18.76
N PHE A 139 -9.66 7.69 -17.85
CA PHE A 139 -8.26 7.51 -18.23
C PHE A 139 -7.83 6.04 -18.30
N TYR A 140 -8.51 5.15 -17.57
CA TYR A 140 -8.12 3.74 -17.49
C TYR A 140 -9.24 2.77 -17.90
N GLY A 141 -10.43 3.27 -18.23
CA GLY A 141 -11.58 2.45 -18.59
C GLY A 141 -12.11 1.59 -17.43
N LYS A 142 -11.63 1.81 -16.20
CA LYS A 142 -12.01 1.03 -15.02
C LYS A 142 -13.33 1.51 -14.47
N ARG A 143 -14.33 0.62 -14.45
CA ARG A 143 -15.60 0.85 -13.76
C ARG A 143 -15.54 0.19 -12.41
N ILE A 144 -15.51 1.02 -11.39
CA ILE A 144 -15.59 0.59 -10.00
C ILE A 144 -17.08 0.51 -9.66
N LEU A 145 -17.55 -0.67 -9.29
CA LEU A 145 -18.94 -0.95 -8.92
C LEU A 145 -19.10 -0.98 -7.40
#